data_AF-A0AAR5PWB0-F1
#
_entry.id   AF-A0AAR5PWB0-F1
#
_cell.length_a   1.000
_cell.length_b   1.000
_cell.length_c   1.000
_cell.angle_alpha   90.00
_cell.angle_beta   90.00
_cell.angle_gamma   90.00
#
_symmetry.space_group_name_H-M   'P 1'
#
loop_
_entity.id
_entity.type
_entity.pdbx_description
1 polymer ?
#
loop_
_entity_poly.entity_id
_entity_poly.type
_entity_poly.pdbx_seq_one_letter_code
_entity_poly.pdbx_strand_id
1 'polypeptide(L)'
;MRIVVRCVVALALFSFSEETEENCTDFKGNTIEHGTLYVPGPAVCSMCVCYHSEPKWCSDIYCDTPYFCNKFRVKERCCDVECLDPPGDLAAKMLQEHRRRKWRSSAGHQKFVSSTLFLVLVVLRALL
;
A
#
# COMPACT_ATOMS: atom_id res chain seq x y z
N MET A 1 -36.95 -28.41 3.13
CA MET A 1 -36.40 -27.06 2.87
C MET A 1 -35.83 -26.39 4.12
N ARG A 2 -36.56 -26.28 5.24
CA ARG A 2 -36.06 -25.67 6.50
C ARG A 2 -34.80 -26.34 7.11
N ILE A 3 -34.67 -27.66 6.95
CA ILE A 3 -33.53 -28.44 7.45
C ILE A 3 -32.27 -28.19 6.60
N VAL A 4 -32.44 -28.07 5.28
CA VAL A 4 -31.34 -27.78 4.35
C VAL A 4 -30.77 -26.39 4.61
N VAL A 5 -31.64 -25.39 4.82
CA VAL A 5 -31.23 -24.02 5.16
C VAL A 5 -30.45 -23.99 6.49
N ARG A 6 -30.89 -24.76 7.49
CA ARG A 6 -30.17 -24.86 8.78
C ARG A 6 -28.80 -25.52 8.64
N CYS A 7 -28.66 -26.55 7.82
CA CYS A 7 -27.37 -27.17 7.54
C CYS A 7 -26.42 -26.24 6.78
N VAL A 8 -26.92 -25.50 5.79
CA VAL A 8 -26.12 -24.54 5.02
C VAL A 8 -25.65 -23.38 5.91
N VAL A 9 -26.52 -22.85 6.78
CA VAL A 9 -26.14 -21.82 7.75
C VAL A 9 -25.13 -22.35 8.76
N ALA A 10 -25.31 -23.57 9.29
CA ALA A 10 -24.35 -24.16 10.22
C ALA A 10 -22.97 -24.43 9.58
N LEU A 11 -22.93 -24.91 8.34
CA LEU A 11 -21.69 -25.12 7.59
C LEU A 11 -21.01 -23.79 7.19
N ALA A 12 -21.79 -22.74 6.92
CA ALA A 12 -21.25 -21.41 6.66
C ALA A 12 -20.64 -20.78 7.94
N LEU A 13 -21.23 -21.01 9.11
CA LEU A 13 -20.73 -20.50 10.39
C LEU A 13 -19.45 -21.23 10.86
N PHE A 14 -19.25 -22.49 10.49
CA PHE A 14 -18.04 -23.26 10.83
C PHE A 14 -16.79 -22.84 10.02
N SER A 15 -16.96 -22.20 8.87
CA SER A 15 -15.86 -21.79 8.00
C SER A 15 -15.23 -20.45 8.37
N PHE A 16 -15.79 -19.74 9.37
CA PHE A 16 -15.36 -18.40 9.76
C PHE A 16 -14.67 -18.42 11.13
N SER A 17 -13.70 -19.31 11.32
CA SER A 17 -12.67 -19.09 12.33
C SER A 17 -11.73 -18.02 11.77
N GLU A 18 -12.10 -16.75 11.97
CA GLU A 18 -11.19 -15.64 11.77
C GLU A 18 -10.12 -15.77 12.87
N GLU A 19 -9.01 -16.43 12.54
CA GLU A 19 -7.79 -16.34 13.34
C GLU A 19 -7.40 -14.87 13.29
N THR A 20 -7.73 -14.13 14.35
CA THR A 20 -7.41 -12.71 14.44
C THR A 20 -5.91 -12.60 14.63
N GLU A 21 -5.18 -12.62 13.53
CA GLU A 21 -3.75 -12.43 13.55
C GLU A 21 -3.43 -11.00 13.98
N GLU A 22 -2.41 -10.85 14.83
CA GLU A 22 -2.12 -9.57 15.46
C GLU A 22 -1.56 -8.55 14.46
N ASN A 23 -2.11 -7.34 14.50
CA ASN A 23 -1.70 -6.19 13.69
C ASN A 23 -0.41 -5.55 14.23
N CYS A 24 0.34 -4.92 13.33
CA CYS A 24 1.56 -4.18 13.68
C CYS A 24 1.26 -2.70 13.93
N THR A 25 2.20 -1.99 14.53
CA THR A 25 2.15 -0.53 14.66
C THR A 25 3.32 0.10 13.92
N ASP A 26 3.04 1.11 13.08
CA ASP A 26 4.11 1.88 12.44
C ASP A 26 4.76 2.89 13.41
N PHE A 27 5.83 3.54 12.96
CA PHE A 27 6.57 4.56 13.70
C PHE A 27 5.74 5.80 14.07
N LYS A 28 4.56 6.00 13.46
CA LYS A 28 3.63 7.09 13.76
C LYS A 28 2.48 6.65 14.67
N GLY A 29 2.45 5.38 15.08
CA GLY A 29 1.38 4.82 15.90
C GLY A 29 0.17 4.32 15.10
N ASN A 30 0.26 4.22 13.76
CA ASN A 30 -0.83 3.70 12.94
C ASN A 30 -0.83 2.17 12.95
N THR A 31 -2.02 1.58 12.99
CA THR A 31 -2.21 0.14 12.86
C THR A 31 -1.99 -0.31 11.43
N ILE A 32 -1.14 -1.30 11.22
CA ILE A 32 -0.91 -1.99 9.96
C ILE A 32 -1.55 -3.36 10.05
N GLU A 33 -2.46 -3.66 9.14
CA GLU A 33 -3.14 -4.95 9.09
C GLU A 33 -2.15 -6.09 8.87
N HIS A 34 -2.39 -7.21 9.55
CA HIS A 34 -1.64 -8.43 9.33
C HIS A 34 -1.59 -8.82 7.84
N GLY A 35 -0.45 -9.33 7.40
CA GLY A 35 -0.23 -9.78 6.02
C GLY A 35 -0.05 -8.65 5.00
N THR A 36 -0.15 -7.39 5.43
CA THR A 36 -0.05 -6.23 4.53
C THR A 36 1.39 -5.74 4.39
N LEU A 37 1.76 -5.40 3.16
CA LEU A 37 3.00 -4.69 2.82
C LEU A 37 2.88 -3.22 3.19
N TYR A 38 3.88 -2.67 3.89
CA TYR A 38 3.88 -1.28 4.32
C TYR A 38 5.25 -0.61 4.13
N VAL A 39 5.20 0.72 3.97
CA VAL A 39 6.36 1.61 3.80
C VAL A 39 6.07 2.93 4.56
N PRO A 40 7.02 3.46 5.34
CA PRO A 40 8.34 2.92 5.61
C PRO A 40 8.32 1.82 6.69
N GLY A 41 9.18 0.82 6.53
CA GLY A 41 9.47 -0.17 7.56
C GLY A 41 10.36 0.38 8.69
N PRO A 42 11.00 -0.50 9.49
CA PRO A 42 11.91 -0.09 10.56
C PRO A 42 13.07 0.81 10.10
N ALA A 43 13.48 0.67 8.83
CA ALA A 43 14.36 1.63 8.16
C ALA A 43 13.55 2.56 7.25
N VAL A 44 13.97 3.84 7.16
CA VAL A 44 13.28 4.93 6.44
C VAL A 44 12.92 4.60 4.99
N CYS A 45 13.73 3.79 4.32
CA CYS A 45 13.48 3.29 2.97
C CYS A 45 13.49 1.76 2.91
N SER A 46 12.78 1.12 3.84
CA SER A 46 12.46 -0.31 3.75
C SER A 46 10.98 -0.53 3.48
N MET A 47 10.68 -1.63 2.78
CA MET A 47 9.35 -2.19 2.63
C MET A 47 9.30 -3.53 3.37
N CYS A 48 8.31 -3.71 4.25
CA CYS A 48 8.15 -4.91 5.06
C CYS A 48 6.70 -5.42 5.02
N VAL A 49 6.49 -6.66 5.43
CA VAL A 49 5.15 -7.23 5.66
C VAL A 49 4.92 -7.28 7.17
N CYS A 50 3.72 -6.92 7.62
CA CYS A 50 3.31 -7.13 9.01
C CYS A 50 2.95 -8.61 9.26
N TYR A 51 3.58 -9.26 10.24
CA TYR A 51 3.27 -10.65 10.60
C TYR A 51 3.42 -10.87 12.11
N HIS A 52 2.33 -11.25 12.79
CA HIS A 52 2.24 -11.43 14.25
C HIS A 52 2.90 -10.29 15.04
N SER A 53 2.38 -9.07 14.89
CA SER A 53 2.91 -7.86 15.55
C SER A 53 4.35 -7.47 15.19
N GLU A 54 5.01 -8.17 14.26
CA GLU A 54 6.41 -7.95 13.91
C GLU A 54 6.62 -7.66 12.41
N PRO A 55 7.61 -6.81 12.06
CA PRO A 55 8.06 -6.63 10.68
C PRO A 55 8.79 -7.88 10.19
N LYS A 56 8.31 -8.49 9.10
CA LYS A 56 8.96 -9.63 8.44
C LYS A 56 9.22 -9.35 6.95
N TRP A 57 10.13 -10.13 6.38
CA TRP A 57 10.50 -10.10 4.96
C TRP A 57 10.79 -8.70 4.42
N CYS A 58 11.56 -7.91 5.18
CA CYS A 58 11.91 -6.55 4.80
C CYS A 58 12.91 -6.52 3.63
N SER A 59 12.71 -5.59 2.71
CA SER A 59 13.62 -5.26 1.61
C SER A 59 13.91 -3.77 1.58
N ASP A 60 15.13 -3.41 1.18
CA ASP A 60 15.52 -2.03 0.96
C ASP A 60 14.95 -1.50 -0.35
N ILE A 61 14.53 -0.23 -0.33
CA ILE A 61 14.02 0.53 -1.46
C ILE A 61 15.15 1.44 -1.94
N TYR A 62 15.58 1.22 -3.18
CA TYR A 62 16.51 2.11 -3.86
C TYR A 62 15.74 3.14 -4.67
N CYS A 63 16.12 4.41 -4.54
CA CYS A 63 15.45 5.52 -5.21
C CYS A 63 16.30 6.04 -6.37
N ASP A 64 15.70 6.14 -7.55
CA ASP A 64 16.33 6.82 -8.68
C ASP A 64 16.39 8.33 -8.42
N THR A 65 17.60 8.85 -8.26
CA THR A 65 17.82 10.29 -8.09
C THR A 65 17.73 10.99 -9.45
N PRO A 66 17.04 12.13 -9.55
CA PRO A 66 16.97 12.89 -10.80
C PRO A 66 18.36 13.41 -11.19
N TYR A 67 18.82 13.05 -12.39
CA TYR A 67 20.14 13.45 -12.92
C TYR A 67 20.34 14.96 -13.10
N PHE A 68 19.26 15.73 -13.11
CA PHE A 68 19.28 17.19 -13.30
C PHE A 68 19.40 17.97 -11.99
N CYS A 69 19.58 17.28 -10.85
CA CYS A 69 19.82 17.90 -9.55
C CYS A 69 21.16 17.41 -8.98
N ASN A 70 22.15 18.29 -8.91
CA ASN A 70 23.49 18.01 -8.41
C ASN A 70 23.55 18.11 -6.88
N LYS A 71 22.81 19.04 -6.28
CA LYS A 71 22.69 19.16 -4.82
C LYS A 71 21.26 18.82 -4.42
N PHE A 72 21.08 17.68 -3.76
CA PHE A 72 19.78 17.27 -3.25
C PHE A 72 19.85 16.83 -1.79
N ARG A 73 18.68 16.89 -1.15
CA ARG A 73 18.46 16.38 0.20
C ARG A 73 17.30 15.40 0.18
N VAL A 74 17.45 14.26 0.85
CA VAL A 74 16.36 13.29 1.04
C VAL A 74 15.42 13.79 2.14
N LYS A 75 14.12 13.74 1.90
CA LYS A 75 13.08 14.12 2.86
C LYS A 75 12.71 12.95 3.79
N GLU A 76 11.75 13.17 4.68
CA GLU A 76 11.24 12.16 5.62
C GLU A 76 10.48 11.01 4.95
N ARG A 77 9.89 11.25 3.77
CA ARG A 77 9.20 10.21 3.00
C ARG A 77 10.18 9.53 2.06
N CYS A 78 10.14 8.19 2.01
CA CYS A 78 11.01 7.42 1.15
C CYS A 78 10.88 7.84 -0.33
N CYS A 79 12.02 8.02 -0.99
CA CYS A 79 12.14 8.51 -2.36
C CYS A 79 11.51 9.88 -2.65
N ASP A 80 11.35 10.72 -1.62
CA ASP A 80 11.03 12.13 -1.79
C ASP A 80 12.33 12.94 -1.63
N VAL A 81 12.69 13.68 -2.67
CA VAL A 81 13.94 14.43 -2.74
C VAL A 81 13.65 15.92 -2.94
N GLU A 82 14.41 16.74 -2.23
CA GLU A 82 14.45 18.18 -2.36
C GLU A 82 15.67 18.59 -3.18
N CYS A 83 15.48 19.41 -4.20
CA CYS A 83 16.61 19.97 -4.93
C CYS A 83 17.06 21.27 -4.24
N LEU A 84 18.34 21.34 -3.89
CA LEU A 84 19.00 22.47 -3.23
C LEU A 84 19.83 23.31 -4.20
N ASP A 85 19.93 22.90 -5.46
CA ASP A 85 20.57 23.72 -6.49
C ASP A 85 19.84 25.08 -6.59
N PRO A 86 20.57 26.19 -6.76
CA PRO A 86 19.95 27.49 -6.96
C PRO A 86 18.96 27.38 -8.13
N PRO A 87 17.72 27.85 -7.96
CA PRO A 87 16.66 27.56 -8.91
C PRO A 87 16.98 28.24 -10.24
N GLY A 88 17.48 27.46 -11.20
CA GLY A 88 17.20 27.73 -12.60
C GLY A 88 15.77 27.27 -12.89
N ASP A 89 14.98 28.08 -13.59
CA ASP A 89 13.60 27.77 -13.96
C ASP A 89 13.44 26.39 -14.62
N LEU A 90 14.50 25.89 -15.26
CA LEU A 90 14.53 24.58 -15.90
C LEU A 90 14.57 23.41 -14.91
N ALA A 91 15.46 23.44 -13.91
CA ALA A 91 15.61 22.34 -12.95
C ALA A 91 14.34 22.13 -12.11
N ALA A 92 13.70 23.24 -11.71
CA ALA A 92 12.42 23.20 -11.00
C ALA A 92 11.29 22.60 -11.85
N LYS A 93 11.20 22.98 -13.14
CA LYS A 93 10.23 22.40 -14.09
C LYS A 93 10.47 20.91 -14.29
N MET A 94 11.72 20.47 -14.48
CA MET A 94 12.08 19.06 -14.65
C MET A 94 11.73 18.22 -13.41
N LEU A 95 11.92 18.74 -12.20
CA LEU A 95 11.54 18.05 -10.97
C LEU A 95 10.03 17.82 -10.85
N GLN A 96 9.24 18.83 -11.20
CA GLN A 96 7.78 18.73 -11.19
C GLN A 96 7.27 17.69 -12.20
N GLU A 97 7.85 17.65 -13.40
CA GLU A 97 7.51 16.65 -14.40
C GLU A 97 7.87 15.23 -13.96
N HIS A 98 9.05 15.04 -13.38
CA HIS A 98 9.48 13.76 -12.80
C HIS A 98 8.47 13.26 -11.75
N ARG A 99 8.06 14.14 -10.81
CA ARG A 99 7.05 13.83 -9.79
C ARG A 99 5.70 13.46 -10.41
N ARG A 100 5.26 14.18 -11.44
CA ARG A 100 3.99 13.92 -12.14
C ARG A 100 4.00 12.54 -12.80
N ARG A 101 5.10 12.13 -13.42
CA ARG A 101 5.24 10.79 -14.02
C ARG A 101 5.15 9.70 -12.95
N LYS A 102 5.81 9.87 -11.81
CA LYS A 102 5.76 8.92 -10.69
C LYS A 102 4.34 8.74 -10.14
N TRP A 103 3.60 9.84 -9.92
CA TRP A 103 2.22 9.78 -9.44
C TRP A 103 1.27 9.03 -10.38
N ARG A 104 1.40 9.24 -11.70
CA ARG A 104 0.56 8.55 -12.70
C ARG A 104 0.72 7.03 -12.64
N SER A 105 1.93 6.53 -12.39
CA SER A 105 2.19 5.10 -12.24
C SER A 105 1.45 4.51 -11.03
N SER A 106 1.46 5.20 -9.88
CA SER A 106 0.78 4.74 -8.66
C SER A 106 -0.75 4.74 -8.78
N ALA A 107 -1.34 5.74 -9.44
CA ALA A 107 -2.80 5.87 -9.57
C ALA A 107 -3.44 4.76 -10.44
N GLY A 108 -2.68 4.11 -11.32
CA GLY A 108 -3.18 3.03 -12.18
C GLY A 108 -3.58 1.77 -11.42
N HIS A 109 -2.90 1.46 -10.31
CA HIS A 109 -3.12 0.23 -9.55
C HIS A 109 -4.44 0.24 -8.78
N GLN A 110 -4.86 1.40 -8.28
CA GLN A 110 -6.06 1.54 -7.45
C GLN A 110 -7.38 1.43 -8.23
N LYS A 111 -7.34 1.65 -9.55
CA LYS A 111 -8.53 1.52 -10.42
C LYS A 111 -8.99 0.07 -10.59
N PHE A 112 -8.07 -0.89 -10.49
CA PHE A 112 -8.34 -2.31 -10.73
C PHE A 112 -9.17 -2.95 -9.60
N VAL A 113 -8.83 -2.64 -8.35
CA VAL A 113 -9.48 -3.21 -7.15
C VAL A 113 -10.93 -2.74 -6.99
N SER A 114 -11.22 -1.50 -7.38
CA SER A 114 -12.58 -0.96 -7.29
C SER A 114 -13.55 -1.58 -8.31
N SER A 115 -13.06 -2.02 -9.47
CA SER A 115 -13.92 -2.55 -10.54
C SER A 115 -14.29 -4.02 -10.29
N THR A 116 -13.39 -4.81 -9.71
CA THR A 116 -13.62 -6.22 -9.42
C THR A 116 -14.58 -6.39 -8.23
N LEU A 117 -14.43 -5.58 -7.18
CA LEU A 117 -15.32 -5.60 -6.02
C LEU A 117 -16.78 -5.26 -6.38
N PHE A 118 -16.98 -4.29 -7.28
CA PHE A 118 -18.31 -3.91 -7.74
C PHE A 118 -19.02 -5.04 -8.50
N LEU A 119 -18.30 -5.73 -9.39
CA LEU A 119 -18.85 -6.87 -10.13
C LEU A 119 -19.26 -8.03 -9.20
N VAL A 120 -18.44 -8.33 -8.19
CA VAL A 120 -18.74 -9.38 -7.20
C VAL A 120 -20.02 -9.06 -6.41
N LEU A 121 -20.18 -7.81 -5.95
CA LEU A 121 -21.38 -7.38 -5.22
C LEU A 121 -22.66 -7.44 -6.04
N VAL A 122 -22.60 -7.12 -7.33
CA VAL A 122 -23.76 -7.18 -8.24
C VAL A 122 -24.19 -8.63 -8.47
N VAL A 123 -23.24 -9.54 -8.71
CA VAL A 123 -23.52 -10.96 -8.89
C VAL A 123 -24.11 -11.57 -7.62
N LEU A 124 -23.57 -11.23 -6.44
CA LEU A 124 -24.08 -11.72 -5.16
C LEU A 124 -25.54 -11.31 -4.90
N ARG A 125 -25.91 -10.07 -5.25
CA ARG A 125 -27.29 -9.56 -5.11
C ARG A 125 -28.28 -10.17 -6.11
N ALA A 126 -27.82 -10.66 -7.25
CA ALA A 126 -28.69 -11.31 -8.24
C ALA A 126 -28.97 -12.79 -7.90
N LEU A 127 -28.17 -13.38 -7.02
CA LEU A 127 -28.27 -14.77 -6.58
C LEU A 127 -29.00 -14.94 -5.23
N LEU A 128 -29.21 -13.85 -4.50
CA LEU A 128 -29.99 -13.74 -3.24
C LEU A 128 -31.41 -13.26 -3.52
#